data_AF-R7FTU0-F1
#
_entry.id   AF-R7FTU0-F1
#
_cell.length_a   1.000
_cell.length_b   1.000
_cell.length_c   1.000
_cell.angle_alpha   90.00
_cell.angle_beta   90.00
_cell.angle_gamma   90.00
#
_symmetry.space_group_name_H-M   'P 1'
#
loop_
_entity.id
_entity.type
_entity.pdbx_description
1 polymer ?
#
loop_
_entity_poly.entity_id
_entity_poly.type
_entity_poly.pdbx_seq_one_letter_code
_entity_poly.pdbx_strand_id
1 'polypeptide(L)'
;MKLKLIRLANVFNPSFHRSFIILFAVMAVGAVCFKFRSDFVLPGILLLLIYTFVFPIFNYPKYIEFCNDSICYVSPENLPRKRGKGFTNAKVSYQVTDITKFTLEQNKIERLFGLAHLVFSGKTTFDAGKHTDRFQPKDIHCVYGIRYSRHKDDISLYSKNYYQAKDDNN
;
A
#
# COMPACT_ATOMS: atom_id res chain seq x y z
N MET A 1 -10.81 15.29 6.45
CA MET A 1 -11.61 14.11 6.04
C MET A 1 -10.84 12.83 6.30
N LYS A 2 -11.43 11.79 6.89
CA LYS A 2 -10.75 10.50 7.13
C LYS A 2 -11.42 9.37 6.34
N LEU A 3 -10.68 8.74 5.43
CA LEU A 3 -11.17 7.66 4.58
C LEU A 3 -10.65 6.31 5.08
N LYS A 4 -11.58 5.35 5.28
CA LYS A 4 -11.24 3.97 5.59
C LYS A 4 -10.94 3.19 4.31
N LEU A 5 -9.80 2.53 4.27
CA LEU A 5 -9.34 1.81 3.07
C LEU A 5 -9.75 0.34 3.13
N ILE A 6 -10.13 -0.22 1.98
CA ILE A 6 -10.30 -1.66 1.79
C ILE A 6 -8.91 -2.27 1.66
N ARG A 7 -8.45 -2.92 2.73
CA ARG A 7 -7.10 -3.48 2.80
C ARG A 7 -6.80 -4.49 1.69
N LEU A 8 -7.80 -5.30 1.31
CA LEU A 8 -7.67 -6.31 0.25
C LEU A 8 -7.25 -5.72 -1.10
N ALA A 9 -7.61 -4.46 -1.37
CA ALA A 9 -7.22 -3.75 -2.58
C ALA A 9 -5.71 -3.54 -2.71
N ASN A 10 -4.95 -3.65 -1.62
CA ASN A 10 -3.49 -3.53 -1.68
C ASN A 10 -2.85 -4.68 -2.46
N VAL A 11 -3.58 -5.77 -2.76
CA VAL A 11 -3.11 -6.81 -3.71
C VAL A 11 -2.79 -6.22 -5.10
N PHE A 12 -3.38 -5.07 -5.44
CA PHE A 12 -3.12 -4.35 -6.68
C PHE A 12 -1.86 -3.48 -6.65
N ASN A 13 -1.22 -3.34 -5.48
CA ASN A 13 0.05 -2.60 -5.41
C ASN A 13 1.14 -3.38 -6.17
N PRO A 14 1.90 -2.73 -7.08
CA PRO A 14 2.94 -3.36 -7.88
C PRO A 14 3.98 -4.14 -7.07
N SER A 15 4.21 -3.74 -5.81
CA SER A 15 5.11 -4.44 -4.89
C SER A 15 4.66 -5.88 -4.62
N PHE A 16 3.35 -6.16 -4.68
CA PHE A 16 2.80 -7.51 -4.56
C PHE A 16 2.83 -8.31 -5.85
N HIS A 17 2.88 -7.67 -7.02
CA HIS A 17 2.93 -8.40 -8.29
C HIS A 17 4.18 -9.28 -8.38
N ARG A 18 5.33 -8.81 -7.89
CA ARG A 18 6.56 -9.62 -7.80
C ARG A 18 6.40 -10.82 -6.87
N SER A 19 5.80 -10.62 -5.69
CA SER A 19 5.50 -11.70 -4.75
C SER A 19 4.49 -12.70 -5.32
N PHE A 20 3.52 -12.24 -6.11
CA PHE A 20 2.55 -13.07 -6.83
C PHE A 20 3.17 -13.91 -7.93
N ILE A 21 4.11 -13.35 -8.69
CA ILE A 21 4.86 -14.10 -9.71
C ILE A 21 5.73 -15.18 -9.04
N ILE A 22 6.47 -14.84 -7.97
CA ILE A 22 7.30 -15.79 -7.23
C ILE A 22 6.44 -16.91 -6.66
N LEU A 23 5.30 -16.57 -6.07
CA LEU A 23 4.34 -17.53 -5.57
C LEU A 23 3.82 -18.45 -6.67
N PHE A 24 3.39 -17.90 -7.82
CA PHE A 24 2.94 -18.70 -8.95
C PHE A 24 4.02 -19.66 -9.43
N ALA A 25 5.27 -19.22 -9.44
CA ALA A 25 6.41 -20.07 -9.76
C ALA A 25 6.59 -21.20 -8.72
N VAL A 26 6.52 -20.90 -7.42
CA VAL A 26 6.60 -21.92 -6.36
C VAL A 26 5.42 -22.90 -6.43
N MET A 27 4.22 -22.42 -6.73
CA MET A 27 3.03 -23.26 -6.94
C MET A 27 3.17 -24.17 -8.16
N ALA A 28 3.67 -23.65 -9.28
CA ALA A 28 3.92 -24.43 -10.49
C ALA A 28 4.98 -25.51 -10.24
N VAL A 29 6.09 -25.16 -9.58
CA VAL A 29 7.14 -26.12 -9.19
C VAL A 29 6.58 -27.14 -8.20
N GLY A 30 5.79 -26.72 -7.21
CA GLY A 30 5.12 -27.59 -6.25
C GLY A 30 4.16 -28.57 -6.92
N ALA A 31 3.39 -28.13 -7.91
CA ALA A 31 2.48 -28.97 -8.69
C ALA A 31 3.23 -29.99 -9.56
N VAL A 32 4.39 -29.63 -10.12
CA VAL A 32 5.27 -30.56 -10.85
C VAL A 32 5.88 -31.59 -9.88
N CYS A 33 6.32 -31.15 -8.71
CA CYS A 33 6.91 -32.01 -7.67
C CYS A 33 5.86 -32.89 -6.96
N PHE A 34 4.57 -32.53 -7.01
CA PHE A 34 3.45 -33.30 -6.45
C PHE A 34 3.35 -34.71 -7.04
N LYS A 35 3.88 -34.93 -8.25
CA LYS A 35 4.01 -36.27 -8.86
C LYS A 35 4.85 -37.26 -8.03
N PHE A 36 5.65 -36.80 -7.06
CA PHE A 36 6.61 -37.66 -6.36
C PHE A 36 6.24 -37.99 -4.91
N ARG A 37 5.44 -37.17 -4.20
CA ARG A 37 4.90 -37.46 -2.84
C ARG A 37 3.85 -36.40 -2.44
N SER A 38 2.59 -36.81 -2.25
CA SER A 38 1.41 -35.93 -2.17
C SER A 38 1.07 -35.39 -0.77
N ASP A 39 1.49 -36.07 0.30
CA ASP A 39 0.67 -36.04 1.53
C ASP A 39 0.98 -34.87 2.50
N PHE A 40 2.10 -34.16 2.32
CA PHE A 40 2.51 -33.07 3.24
C PHE A 40 2.82 -31.74 2.56
N VAL A 41 2.86 -31.71 1.23
CA VAL A 41 3.29 -30.53 0.46
C VAL A 41 2.14 -29.54 0.27
N LEU A 42 0.93 -30.04 0.05
CA LEU A 42 -0.24 -29.20 -0.28
C LEU A 42 -0.69 -28.27 0.88
N PRO A 43 -0.84 -28.75 2.13
CA PRO A 43 -1.31 -27.91 3.24
C PRO A 43 -0.27 -26.87 3.66
N GLY A 44 1.01 -27.24 3.62
CA GLY A 44 2.13 -26.34 3.96
C GLY A 44 2.29 -25.20 2.94
N ILE A 45 2.17 -25.51 1.64
CA ILE A 45 2.15 -24.48 0.59
C ILE A 45 0.92 -23.59 0.71
N LEU A 46 -0.25 -24.14 1.04
CA LEU A 46 -1.48 -23.36 1.26
C LEU A 46 -1.38 -22.41 2.47
N LEU A 47 -0.77 -22.84 3.56
CA LEU A 47 -0.52 -22.00 4.73
C LEU A 47 0.53 -20.91 4.44
N LEU A 48 1.58 -21.24 3.70
CA LEU A 48 2.60 -20.28 3.27
C LEU A 48 2.01 -19.24 2.30
N LEU A 49 1.11 -19.67 1.41
CA LEU A 49 0.29 -18.83 0.53
C LEU A 49 -0.53 -17.82 1.33
N ILE A 50 -1.31 -18.30 2.30
CA ILE A 50 -2.11 -17.44 3.18
C ILE A 50 -1.18 -16.46 3.90
N TYR A 51 -0.08 -16.94 4.49
CA TYR A 51 0.84 -16.07 5.21
C TYR A 51 1.48 -14.99 4.32
N THR A 52 1.97 -15.34 3.13
CA THR A 52 2.66 -14.40 2.24
C THR A 52 1.73 -13.39 1.56
N PHE A 53 0.46 -13.75 1.33
CA PHE A 53 -0.54 -12.85 0.73
C PHE A 53 -1.29 -12.04 1.76
N VAL A 54 -1.82 -12.73 2.76
CA VAL A 54 -2.83 -12.18 3.65
C VAL A 54 -2.18 -11.35 4.75
N PHE A 55 -1.00 -11.76 5.23
CA PHE A 55 -0.30 -11.04 6.30
C PHE A 55 0.13 -9.63 5.89
N PRO A 56 0.75 -9.38 4.73
CA PRO A 56 1.08 -8.01 4.35
C PRO A 56 -0.21 -7.25 4.04
N ILE A 57 -1.16 -7.79 3.28
CA ILE A 57 -2.45 -7.14 2.96
C ILE A 57 -3.16 -6.64 4.22
N PHE A 58 -3.22 -7.42 5.30
CA PHE A 58 -3.87 -6.97 6.54
C PHE A 58 -3.13 -5.85 7.28
N ASN A 59 -1.83 -5.72 7.04
CA ASN A 59 -0.97 -4.74 7.70
C ASN A 59 -0.86 -3.42 6.90
N TYR A 60 -1.27 -3.37 5.63
CA TYR A 60 -1.26 -2.16 4.79
C TYR A 60 -2.13 -1.01 5.36
N PRO A 61 -2.00 0.22 4.83
CA PRO A 61 -2.72 1.39 5.33
C PRO A 61 -4.21 1.12 5.56
N LYS A 62 -4.66 1.41 6.78
CA LYS A 62 -6.04 1.19 7.21
C LYS A 62 -6.93 2.38 6.89
N TYR A 63 -6.33 3.56 6.90
CA TYR A 63 -6.99 4.82 6.62
C TYR A 63 -5.99 5.80 6.00
N ILE A 64 -6.54 6.80 5.33
CA ILE A 64 -5.86 8.01 4.88
C ILE A 64 -6.66 9.20 5.38
N GLU A 65 -5.97 10.22 5.86
CA GLU A 65 -6.56 11.40 6.47
C GLU A 65 -6.09 12.64 5.72
N PHE A 66 -7.06 13.41 5.24
CA PHE A 66 -6.89 14.66 4.53
C PHE A 66 -7.10 15.81 5.52
N CYS A 67 -6.04 16.53 5.81
CA CYS A 67 -6.04 17.81 6.50
C CYS A 67 -5.91 18.93 5.46
N ASN A 68 -6.19 20.17 5.86
CA ASN A 68 -6.19 21.32 4.95
C ASN A 68 -4.88 21.39 4.12
N ASP A 69 -3.74 21.21 4.79
CA ASP A 69 -2.42 21.37 4.14
C ASP A 69 -1.58 20.07 4.12
N SER A 70 -2.16 18.94 4.55
CA SER A 70 -1.42 17.69 4.61
C SER A 70 -2.26 16.44 4.40
N ILE A 71 -1.61 15.40 3.90
CA ILE A 71 -2.15 14.05 3.81
C ILE A 71 -1.38 13.15 4.77
N CYS A 72 -2.10 12.51 5.68
CA CYS A 72 -1.54 11.64 6.70
C CYS A 72 -2.01 10.20 6.50
N TYR A 73 -1.07 9.24 6.57
CA TYR A 73 -1.42 7.82 6.54
C TYR A 73 -0.33 6.97 7.21
N VAL A 74 -0.68 5.73 7.53
CA VAL A 74 0.25 4.79 8.16
C VAL A 74 0.48 3.61 7.24
N SER A 75 1.73 3.25 6.99
CA SER A 75 2.11 2.11 6.15
C SER A 75 3.03 1.14 6.91
N PRO A 76 2.89 -0.18 6.70
CA PRO A 76 3.92 -1.14 7.09
C PRO A 76 5.07 -1.07 6.08
N GLU A 77 6.29 -0.84 6.56
CA GLU A 77 7.47 -0.82 5.71
C GLU A 77 8.46 -1.89 6.18
N ASN A 78 9.05 -2.59 5.22
CA ASN A 78 10.03 -3.63 5.52
C ASN A 78 11.42 -3.00 5.61
N LEU A 79 12.11 -3.26 6.72
CA LEU A 79 13.50 -2.91 6.92
C LEU A 79 14.36 -4.17 6.94
N PRO A 80 15.57 -4.14 6.38
CA PRO A 80 16.54 -5.19 6.64
C PRO A 80 16.86 -5.28 8.14
N ARG A 81 17.10 -6.47 8.67
CA ARG A 81 17.55 -6.65 10.07
C ARG A 81 18.94 -6.03 10.28
N LYS A 82 19.17 -5.33 11.41
CA LYS A 82 20.51 -4.79 11.76
C LYS A 82 21.54 -5.92 11.98
N ARG A 83 21.10 -7.10 12.43
CA ARG A 83 21.92 -8.31 12.59
C ARG A 83 21.14 -9.54 12.10
N GLY A 84 21.78 -10.35 11.26
CA GLY A 84 21.20 -11.59 10.70
C GLY A 84 20.55 -11.42 9.31
N LYS A 85 20.05 -12.53 8.75
CA LYS A 85 19.35 -12.56 7.46
C LYS A 85 17.86 -12.24 7.66
N GLY A 86 17.27 -11.46 6.73
CA GLY A 86 15.83 -11.22 6.65
C GLY A 86 15.40 -9.78 6.94
N PHE A 87 14.08 -9.58 7.05
CA PHE A 87 13.43 -8.29 7.22
C PHE A 87 12.66 -8.18 8.54
N THR A 88 12.43 -6.95 9.00
CA THR A 88 11.51 -6.60 10.08
C THR A 88 10.49 -5.63 9.54
N ASN A 89 9.22 -5.84 9.85
CA ASN A 89 8.17 -4.89 9.50
C ASN A 89 8.12 -3.77 10.56
N ALA A 90 8.18 -2.53 10.12
CA ALA A 90 8.03 -1.35 10.97
C ALA A 90 6.81 -0.55 10.52
N LYS A 91 6.04 -0.07 11.49
CA LYS A 91 4.92 0.84 11.23
C LYS A 91 5.50 2.23 11.01
N VAL A 92 5.26 2.81 9.84
CA VAL A 92 5.71 4.16 9.47
C VAL A 92 4.50 5.05 9.29
N SER A 93 4.47 6.14 10.05
CA SER A 93 3.49 7.21 9.89
C SER A 93 4.07 8.22 8.90
N TYR A 94 3.34 8.51 7.84
CA TYR A 94 3.70 9.51 6.84
C TYR A 94 2.80 10.72 6.98
N GLN A 95 3.39 11.90 6.87
CA GLN A 95 2.70 13.17 6.70
C GLN A 95 3.31 13.87 5.48
N VAL A 96 2.47 14.15 4.49
CA VAL A 96 2.88 14.77 3.24
C VAL A 96 2.29 16.17 3.20
N THR A 97 3.15 17.18 3.17
CA THR A 97 2.83 18.61 3.04
C THR A 97 3.28 19.12 1.66
N ASP A 98 2.98 20.38 1.32
CA ASP A 98 3.39 21.01 0.05
C ASP A 98 3.10 20.12 -1.16
N ILE A 99 1.88 19.61 -1.25
CA ILE A 99 1.46 18.64 -2.26
C ILE A 99 1.58 19.29 -3.64
N THR A 100 2.38 18.67 -4.50
CA THR A 100 2.65 19.14 -5.87
C THR A 100 1.80 18.40 -6.88
N LYS A 101 1.55 17.12 -6.65
CA LYS A 101 0.71 16.27 -7.48
C LYS A 101 -0.29 15.53 -6.61
N PHE A 102 -1.53 15.48 -7.05
CA PHE A 102 -2.59 14.70 -6.41
C PHE A 102 -3.53 14.14 -7.48
N THR A 103 -3.54 12.82 -7.66
CA THR A 103 -4.35 12.14 -8.67
C THR A 103 -5.08 10.93 -8.09
N LEU A 104 -6.37 10.81 -8.41
CA LEU A 104 -7.17 9.62 -8.15
C LEU A 104 -7.15 8.74 -9.39
N GLU A 105 -6.48 7.59 -9.30
CA GLU A 105 -6.27 6.67 -10.39
C GLU A 105 -7.08 5.39 -10.21
N GLN A 106 -7.48 4.79 -11.34
CA GLN A 106 -8.24 3.54 -11.36
C GLN A 106 -7.81 2.68 -12.55
N ASN A 107 -7.16 1.56 -12.24
CA ASN A 107 -6.78 0.56 -13.22
C ASN A 107 -7.97 -0.32 -13.63
N LYS A 108 -7.84 -1.05 -14.76
CA LYS A 108 -8.90 -1.92 -15.29
C LYS A 108 -9.43 -2.92 -14.25
N ILE A 109 -8.53 -3.52 -13.46
CA ILE A 109 -8.89 -4.48 -12.41
C ILE A 109 -9.61 -3.76 -11.27
N GLU A 110 -9.11 -2.61 -10.82
CA GLU A 110 -9.75 -1.84 -9.74
C GLU A 110 -11.16 -1.40 -10.12
N ARG A 111 -11.38 -1.05 -11.39
CA ARG A 111 -12.71 -0.71 -11.92
C ARG A 111 -13.71 -1.86 -11.77
N LEU A 112 -13.30 -3.10 -12.01
CA LEU A 112 -14.16 -4.29 -11.84
C LEU A 112 -14.61 -4.46 -10.38
N PHE A 113 -13.79 -4.05 -9.43
CA PHE A 113 -14.09 -4.15 -8.00
C PHE A 113 -14.63 -2.85 -7.39
N GLY A 114 -14.87 -1.80 -8.19
CA GLY A 114 -15.31 -0.49 -7.69
C GLY A 114 -14.29 0.22 -6.79
N LEU A 115 -13.00 -0.08 -6.99
CA LEU A 115 -11.88 0.42 -6.20
C LEU A 115 -11.07 1.46 -6.98
N ALA A 116 -10.24 2.21 -6.26
CA ALA A 116 -9.28 3.15 -6.81
C ALA A 116 -8.09 3.29 -5.86
N HIS A 117 -7.05 3.98 -6.33
CA HIS A 117 -5.90 4.37 -5.53
C HIS A 117 -5.56 5.84 -5.73
N LEU A 118 -4.91 6.43 -4.74
CA LEU A 118 -4.40 7.79 -4.80
C LEU A 118 -2.91 7.78 -5.05
N VAL A 119 -2.48 8.61 -5.99
CA VAL A 119 -1.07 8.90 -6.26
C VAL A 119 -0.83 10.37 -5.93
N PHE A 120 0.13 10.65 -5.06
CA PHE A 120 0.44 12.02 -4.66
C PHE A 120 1.92 12.19 -4.32
N SER A 121 2.40 13.43 -4.44
CA SER A 121 3.79 13.81 -4.13
C SER A 121 3.81 15.15 -3.40
N GLY A 122 4.80 15.34 -2.55
CA GLY A 122 5.00 16.55 -1.76
C GLY A 122 6.22 16.43 -0.86
N LYS A 123 6.37 17.38 0.07
CA LYS A 123 7.37 17.26 1.13
C LYS A 123 6.89 16.24 2.14
N THR A 124 7.74 15.26 2.43
CA THR A 124 7.35 14.11 3.26
C THR A 124 8.12 14.13 4.57
N THR A 125 7.38 14.22 5.66
CA THR A 125 7.87 13.87 6.99
C THR A 125 7.35 12.48 7.35
N PHE A 126 8.16 11.72 8.09
CA PHE A 126 7.77 10.38 8.51
C PHE A 126 8.29 10.08 9.92
N ASP A 127 7.58 9.20 10.61
CA ASP A 127 7.98 8.68 11.91
C ASP A 127 7.80 7.16 11.95
N ALA A 128 8.88 6.45 12.26
CA ALA A 128 8.93 5.01 12.44
C ALA A 128 9.44 4.62 13.85
N GLY A 129 9.36 5.55 14.82
CA GLY A 129 9.84 5.38 16.18
C GLY A 129 11.35 5.08 16.22
N LYS A 130 11.74 3.96 16.86
CA LYS A 130 13.14 3.53 17.00
C LYS A 130 13.85 3.17 15.67
N HIS A 131 13.16 3.31 14.54
CA HIS A 131 13.66 2.96 13.21
C HIS A 131 13.66 4.14 12.23
N THR A 132 13.27 5.35 12.68
CA THR A 132 13.16 6.54 11.82
C THR A 132 14.48 6.88 11.12
N ASP A 133 15.61 6.69 11.80
CA ASP A 133 16.98 6.88 11.26
C ASP A 133 17.33 5.98 10.07
N ARG A 134 16.55 4.92 9.84
CA ARG A 134 16.83 3.89 8.82
C ARG A 134 15.97 4.01 7.57
N PHE A 135 14.99 4.91 7.58
CA PHE A 135 14.13 5.16 6.43
C PHE A 135 14.57 6.43 5.72
N GLN A 136 14.34 6.46 4.41
CA GLN A 136 14.44 7.68 3.63
C GLN A 136 13.04 8.22 3.36
N PRO A 137 12.88 9.55 3.25
CA PRO A 137 11.63 10.14 2.78
C PRO A 137 11.25 9.56 1.42
N LYS A 138 9.95 9.38 1.19
CA LYS A 138 9.41 9.01 -0.12
C LYS A 138 8.96 10.28 -0.82
N ASP A 139 9.26 10.40 -2.11
CA ASP A 139 8.81 11.52 -2.94
C ASP A 139 7.42 11.28 -3.52
N ILE A 140 7.09 10.01 -3.78
CA ILE A 140 5.83 9.59 -4.39
C ILE A 140 5.14 8.59 -3.47
N HIS A 141 3.86 8.85 -3.21
CA HIS A 141 3.00 8.07 -2.35
C HIS A 141 1.88 7.46 -3.18
N CYS A 142 1.64 6.17 -2.99
CA CYS A 142 0.59 5.43 -3.67
C CYS A 142 -0.23 4.63 -2.64
N VAL A 143 -1.49 5.01 -2.45
CA VAL A 143 -2.36 4.45 -1.42
C VAL A 143 -3.59 3.81 -2.06
N TYR A 144 -3.73 2.49 -1.91
CA TYR A 144 -4.79 1.69 -2.54
C TYR A 144 -5.98 1.47 -1.60
N GLY A 145 -7.12 1.11 -2.19
CA GLY A 145 -8.29 0.63 -1.45
C GLY A 145 -9.34 1.69 -1.17
N ILE A 146 -9.40 2.70 -2.01
CA ILE A 146 -10.45 3.72 -1.95
C ILE A 146 -11.68 3.18 -2.66
N ARG A 147 -12.85 3.25 -2.03
CA ARG A 147 -14.13 2.96 -2.68
C ARG A 147 -14.45 4.11 -3.62
N TYR A 148 -14.24 3.90 -4.92
CA TYR A 148 -14.34 4.97 -5.91
C TYR A 148 -15.74 5.62 -5.91
N SER A 149 -16.80 4.81 -6.01
CA SER A 149 -18.19 5.30 -6.04
C SER A 149 -18.62 6.06 -4.79
N ARG A 150 -17.96 5.84 -3.64
CA ARG A 150 -18.32 6.48 -2.38
C ARG A 150 -17.57 7.79 -2.14
N HIS A 151 -16.35 7.91 -2.63
CA HIS A 151 -15.42 8.98 -2.21
C HIS A 151 -14.86 9.80 -3.38
N LYS A 152 -15.22 9.50 -4.63
CA LYS A 152 -14.74 10.25 -5.80
C LYS A 152 -14.98 11.75 -5.67
N ASP A 153 -16.20 12.14 -5.31
CA ASP A 153 -16.59 13.55 -5.29
C ASP A 153 -15.94 14.27 -4.10
N ASP A 154 -15.88 13.65 -2.93
CA ASP A 154 -15.19 14.19 -1.74
C ASP A 154 -13.71 14.44 -2.01
N ILE A 155 -13.03 13.48 -2.66
CA ILE A 155 -11.62 13.57 -3.02
C ILE A 155 -11.41 14.66 -4.08
N SER A 156 -12.32 14.75 -5.06
CA SER A 156 -12.26 15.77 -6.11
C SER A 156 -12.45 17.17 -5.52
N LEU A 157 -13.38 17.33 -4.58
CA LEU A 157 -13.60 18.58 -3.86
C LEU A 157 -12.37 18.98 -3.04
N TYR A 158 -11.77 18.04 -2.31
CA TYR A 158 -10.52 18.27 -1.59
C TYR A 158 -9.42 18.79 -2.52
N SER A 159 -9.22 18.13 -3.68
CA SER A 159 -8.20 18.58 -4.63
C SER A 159 -8.45 19.99 -5.15
N LYS A 160 -9.71 20.35 -5.47
CA LYS A 160 -10.06 21.68 -5.96
C LYS A 160 -9.76 22.75 -4.91
N ASN A 161 -10.23 22.53 -3.68
CA ASN A 161 -10.02 23.47 -2.59
C ASN A 161 -8.54 23.65 -2.26
N TYR A 162 -7.75 22.57 -2.35
CA TYR A 162 -6.31 22.62 -2.13
C TYR A 162 -5.60 23.48 -3.18
N TYR A 163 -5.92 23.31 -4.47
CA TYR A 163 -5.33 24.11 -5.53
C TYR A 163 -5.77 25.58 -5.46
N GLN A 164 -7.04 25.86 -5.18
CA GLN A 164 -7.52 27.24 -4.98
C GLN A 164 -6.81 27.94 -3.82
N ALA A 165 -6.70 27.28 -2.66
CA ALA A 165 -5.99 27.84 -1.51
C ALA A 165 -4.49 28.08 -1.78
N LYS A 166 -3.89 27.33 -2.70
CA LYS A 166 -2.49 27.52 -3.10
C LYS A 166 -2.32 28.71 -4.05
N ASP A 167 -3.28 28.92 -4.94
CA ASP A 167 -3.29 30.05 -5.87
C ASP A 167 -3.57 31.37 -5.14
N ASP A 168 -4.42 31.36 -4.11
CA ASP A 168 -4.71 32.56 -3.29
C ASP A 168 -3.55 32.98 -2.37
N ASN A 169 -2.58 32.10 -2.14
CA ASN A 169 -1.42 32.33 -1.26
C ASN A 169 -0.10 32.57 -2.02
N ASN A 170 -0.13 32.63 -3.36
CA ASN A 170 1.00 32.97 -4.23
C ASN A 170 0.84 34.37 -4.83
#